data_AF-A0A940LTP6-F1
#
_entry.id   AF-A0A940LTP6-F1
#
_cell.length_a   1.000
_cell.length_b   1.000
_cell.length_c   1.000
_cell.angle_alpha   90.00
_cell.angle_beta   90.00
_cell.angle_gamma   90.00
#
_symmetry.space_group_name_H-M   'P 1'
#
loop_
_entity.id
_entity.type
_entity.pdbx_description
1 polymer ?
#
loop_
_entity_poly.entity_id
_entity_poly.type
_entity_poly.pdbx_seq_one_letter_code
_entity_poly.pdbx_strand_id
1 'polypeptide(L)'
;MIVRRQGDWITAKVGDELVMMSTEKGKYIGLSDVGACVWALIEAPRSVDEVCAQLEREFDVAPDVCRADVETFLEELVRHGVATLDSIAPS
;
A
#
# COMPACT_ATOMS: atom_id res chain seq x y z
N MET A 1 13.44 2.30 -1.45
CA MET A 1 12.40 2.58 -2.46
C MET A 1 11.37 3.50 -1.83
N ILE A 2 10.89 4.50 -2.57
CA ILE A 2 9.77 5.37 -2.17
C ILE A 2 8.51 4.90 -2.87
N VAL A 3 7.44 4.71 -2.12
CA VAL A 3 6.11 4.42 -2.62
C VAL A 3 5.37 5.73 -2.86
N ARG A 4 4.74 5.88 -4.01
CA ARG A 4 3.77 6.96 -4.29
C ARG A 4 2.48 6.37 -4.80
N ARG A 5 1.34 6.84 -4.29
CA ARG A 5 0.04 6.54 -4.90
C ARG A 5 -0.03 7.14 -6.31
N GLN A 6 -0.69 6.44 -7.21
CA GLN A 6 -0.88 6.82 -8.61
C GLN A 6 -2.33 6.58 -9.04
N GLY A 7 -2.83 7.50 -9.87
CA GLY A 7 -4.16 7.40 -10.46
C GLY A 7 -5.29 7.77 -9.50
N ASP A 8 -6.51 7.79 -10.04
CA ASP A 8 -7.69 8.25 -9.32
C ASP A 8 -8.40 7.05 -8.66
N TRP A 9 -7.83 6.58 -7.56
CA TRP A 9 -8.41 5.52 -6.74
C TRP A 9 -9.12 6.12 -5.53
N ILE A 10 -10.37 5.72 -5.34
CA ILE A 10 -11.16 6.05 -4.16
C ILE A 10 -11.38 4.81 -3.31
N THR A 11 -11.55 4.99 -2.01
CA THR A 11 -11.78 3.89 -1.07
C THR A 11 -13.12 4.04 -0.36
N ALA A 12 -13.82 2.93 -0.18
CA ALA A 12 -15.05 2.86 0.58
C ALA A 12 -15.02 1.66 1.53
N LYS A 13 -15.56 1.84 2.74
CA LYS A 13 -15.75 0.74 3.69
C LYS A 13 -17.01 -0.04 3.32
N VAL A 14 -16.88 -1.35 3.13
CA VAL A 14 -18.00 -2.25 2.80
C VAL A 14 -18.00 -3.39 3.81
N GLY A 15 -18.93 -3.34 4.77
CA GLY A 15 -18.87 -4.22 5.93
C GLY A 15 -17.64 -3.89 6.79
N ASP A 16 -16.78 -4.88 7.02
CA ASP A 16 -15.52 -4.71 7.76
C ASP A 16 -14.31 -4.50 6.85
N GLU A 17 -14.46 -4.68 5.54
CA GLU A 17 -13.36 -4.56 4.57
C GLU A 17 -13.28 -3.16 3.95
N LEU A 18 -12.07 -2.76 3.57
CA LEU A 18 -11.84 -1.56 2.78
C LEU A 18 -11.70 -1.94 1.31
N VAL A 19 -12.53 -1.36 0.45
CA VAL A 19 -12.50 -1.62 -1.00
C VAL A 19 -11.98 -0.38 -1.71
N MET A 20 -11.00 -0.57 -2.59
CA MET A 20 -10.53 0.43 -3.53
C MET A 20 -11.26 0.29 -4.86
N MET A 21 -11.63 1.42 -5.46
CA MET A 21 -12.24 1.49 -6.78
C MET A 21 -11.49 2.48 -7.66
N SER A 22 -11.15 2.06 -8.88
CA SER A 22 -10.66 2.97 -9.92
C SER A 22 -11.85 3.68 -10.57
N THR A 23 -11.87 5.01 -10.49
CA THR A 23 -12.93 5.84 -11.10
C THR A 23 -12.92 5.74 -12.63
N GLU A 24 -11.76 5.49 -13.23
CA GLU A 24 -11.60 5.41 -14.69
C GLU A 24 -11.75 3.99 -15.24
N LYS A 25 -11.23 2.98 -14.53
CA LYS A 25 -11.07 1.62 -15.08
C LYS A 25 -12.13 0.63 -14.60
N GLY A 26 -13.02 1.03 -13.69
CA GLY A 26 -14.04 0.16 -13.10
C GLY A 26 -13.47 -1.07 -12.37
N LYS A 27 -12.19 -0.99 -11.96
CA LYS A 27 -11.50 -2.06 -11.22
C LYS A 27 -11.75 -1.90 -9.72
N TYR A 28 -11.89 -3.03 -9.04
CA TYR A 28 -12.05 -3.10 -7.60
C TYR A 28 -10.95 -3.95 -6.98
N ILE A 29 -10.41 -3.49 -5.86
CA ILE A 29 -9.40 -4.21 -5.08
C ILE A 29 -9.87 -4.22 -3.63
N GLY A 30 -10.07 -5.41 -3.06
CA GLY A 30 -10.32 -5.55 -1.63
C GLY A 30 -9.00 -5.46 -0.86
N LEU A 31 -9.00 -4.73 0.25
CA LEU A 31 -7.85 -4.60 1.15
C LEU A 31 -8.12 -5.35 2.44
N SER A 32 -7.13 -6.12 2.88
CA SER A 32 -7.03 -6.59 4.26
C SER A 32 -6.74 -5.41 5.21
N ASP A 33 -6.81 -5.64 6.52
CA ASP A 33 -6.46 -4.62 7.52
C ASP A 33 -5.03 -4.08 7.32
N VAL A 34 -4.08 -4.97 7.02
CA VAL A 34 -2.69 -4.59 6.70
C VAL A 34 -2.64 -3.78 5.41
N GLY A 35 -3.32 -4.22 4.34
CA GLY A 35 -3.38 -3.49 3.07
C GLY A 35 -4.02 -2.11 3.21
N ALA A 36 -5.05 -1.99 4.05
CA ALA A 36 -5.71 -0.72 4.38
C ALA A 36 -4.77 0.21 5.17
N CYS A 37 -4.00 -0.33 6.11
CA CYS A 37 -2.98 0.43 6.82
C CYS A 37 -1.87 0.90 5.86
N VAL A 38 -1.29 0.00 5.04
CA VAL A 38 -0.30 0.39 4.02
C VAL A 38 -0.86 1.49 3.13
N TRP A 39 -2.09 1.29 2.62
CA TRP A 39 -2.76 2.28 1.78
C TRP A 39 -2.77 3.62 2.50
N ALA A 40 -3.31 3.72 3.72
CA ALA A 40 -3.35 4.95 4.51
C ALA A 40 -1.96 5.60 4.70
N LEU A 41 -0.93 4.81 5.02
CA LEU A 41 0.44 5.31 5.26
C LEU A 41 1.07 5.97 4.03
N ILE A 42 0.73 5.50 2.82
CA ILE A 42 1.25 6.02 1.56
C ILE A 42 0.39 7.15 0.97
N GLU A 43 -0.54 7.73 1.74
CA GLU A 43 -1.24 8.97 1.35
C GLU A 43 -0.25 10.08 1.00
N ALA A 44 0.86 10.15 1.73
CA ALA A 44 2.04 10.90 1.34
C ALA A 44 3.15 9.92 0.89
N PRO A 45 4.04 10.34 -0.02
CA PRO A 45 5.19 9.54 -0.43
C PRO A 45 6.00 9.07 0.77
N ARG A 46 6.22 7.77 0.88
CA ARG A 46 6.86 7.14 2.04
C ARG A 46 7.79 6.03 1.61
N SER A 47 8.88 5.79 2.34
CA SER A 47 9.76 4.67 2.06
C SER A 47 9.13 3.33 2.48
N VAL A 48 9.50 2.25 1.80
CA VAL A 48 9.09 0.89 2.17
C VAL A 48 9.53 0.58 3.61
N ASP A 49 10.72 1.03 4.01
CA ASP A 49 11.26 0.80 5.35
C ASP A 49 10.41 1.48 6.44
N GLU A 50 9.94 2.71 6.19
CA GLU A 50 9.04 3.42 7.09
C GLU A 50 7.64 2.79 7.15
N VAL A 51 7.16 2.20 6.06
CA VAL A 51 5.90 1.44 6.04
C VAL A 51 6.03 0.19 6.90
N CYS A 52 7.07 -0.63 6.68
CA CYS A 52 7.31 -1.85 7.47
C CYS A 52 7.48 -1.53 8.96
N ALA A 53 8.31 -0.55 9.30
CA ALA A 53 8.56 -0.17 10.70
C ALA A 53 7.29 0.33 11.42
N GLN A 54 6.33 0.90 10.69
CA GLN A 54 5.04 1.29 11.26
C GLN A 54 4.14 0.07 11.49
N LEU A 55 4.06 -0.84 10.52
CA LEU A 55 3.23 -2.05 10.61
C LEU A 55 3.74 -3.01 11.68
N GLU A 56 5.05 -3.20 11.82
CA GLU A 56 5.65 -3.98 12.90
C GLU A 56 5.19 -3.48 14.27
N ARG A 57 5.09 -2.15 14.45
CA ARG A 57 4.62 -1.54 15.70
C ARG A 57 3.12 -1.68 15.92
N GLU A 58 2.34 -1.71 14.85
CA GLU A 58 0.87 -1.72 14.93
C GLU A 58 0.28 -3.13 15.03
N PHE A 59 0.93 -4.11 14.41
CA PHE A 59 0.45 -5.49 14.28
C PHE A 59 1.29 -6.54 15.03
N ASP A 60 2.38 -6.14 15.71
CA ASP A 60 3.28 -7.05 16.46
C ASP A 60 3.74 -8.26 15.62
N VAL A 61 4.15 -7.98 14.38
CA VAL A 61 4.57 -8.98 13.39
C VAL A 61 6.09 -9.04 13.27
N ALA A 62 6.63 -10.21 12.94
CA ALA A 62 8.07 -10.38 12.71
C ALA A 62 8.55 -9.54 11.49
N PRO A 63 9.73 -8.90 11.56
CA PRO A 63 10.19 -7.98 10.51
C PRO A 63 10.32 -8.60 9.11
N ASP A 64 10.75 -9.86 9.04
CA ASP A 64 10.90 -10.61 7.79
C ASP A 64 9.55 -10.91 7.13
N VAL A 65 8.56 -11.31 7.93
CA VAL A 65 7.18 -11.52 7.48
C VAL A 65 6.56 -10.19 7.04
N CYS A 66 6.70 -9.14 7.86
CA CYS A 66 6.16 -7.82 7.54
C CYS A 66 6.69 -7.30 6.21
N ARG A 67 8.00 -7.41 5.98
CA ARG A 67 8.61 -6.95 4.75
C ARG A 67 8.10 -7.73 3.53
N ALA A 68 8.06 -9.06 3.62
CA ALA A 68 7.62 -9.89 2.51
C ALA A 68 6.16 -9.59 2.12
N ASP A 69 5.28 -9.42 3.10
CA ASP A 69 3.87 -9.11 2.88
C ASP A 69 3.69 -7.70 2.29
N VAL A 70 4.42 -6.71 2.80
CA VAL A 70 4.40 -5.34 2.28
C VAL A 70 4.92 -5.29 0.85
N GLU A 71 6.04 -5.94 0.55
CA GLU A 71 6.62 -5.97 -0.80
C GLU A 71 5.66 -6.64 -1.79
N THR A 72 5.08 -7.78 -1.42
CA THR A 72 4.07 -8.47 -2.23
C THR A 72 2.87 -7.56 -2.51
N PHE A 73 2.35 -6.87 -1.49
CA PHE A 73 1.23 -5.97 -1.65
C PHE A 73 1.57 -4.76 -2.54
N LEU A 74 2.74 -4.14 -2.36
CA LEU A 74 3.18 -3.01 -3.18
C LEU A 74 3.39 -3.41 -4.64
N GLU A 75 3.88 -4.62 -4.91
CA GLU A 75 4.00 -5.15 -6.27
C GLU A 75 2.63 -5.29 -6.95
N GLU A 76 1.60 -5.75 -6.23
CA GLU A 76 0.22 -5.77 -6.75
C GLU A 76 -0.27 -4.36 -7.08
N LEU A 77 -0.06 -3.39 -6.17
CA LEU A 77 -0.45 -2.00 -6.42
C LEU A 77 0.23 -1.44 -7.67
N VAL A 78 1.52 -1.69 -7.85
CA VAL A 78 2.26 -1.26 -9.04
C VAL A 78 1.71 -1.93 -10.30
N ARG A 79 1.46 -3.24 -10.26
CA ARG A 79 0.90 -3.99 -11.39
C ARG A 79 -0.47 -3.47 -11.82
N HIS A 80 -1.28 -3.02 -10.85
CA HIS A 80 -2.59 -2.44 -11.12
C HIS A 80 -2.55 -0.95 -11.49
N GLY A 81 -1.38 -0.31 -11.45
CA GLY A 81 -1.21 1.13 -11.70
C GLY A 81 -1.84 2.00 -10.61
N VAL A 82 -1.81 1.49 -9.37
CA VAL A 82 -2.33 2.12 -8.15
C VAL A 82 -1.22 2.87 -7.41
N ALA A 83 0.02 2.41 -7.57
CA ALA A 83 1.20 3.03 -6.96
C ALA A 83 2.42 2.89 -7.88
N THR A 84 3.47 3.67 -7.61
CA THR A 84 4.79 3.52 -8.20
C THR A 84 5.84 3.31 -7.11
N LEU A 85 6.92 2.61 -7.48
CA LEU A 85 8.10 2.41 -6.65
C LEU A 85 9.28 3.13 -7.28
N ASP A 86 9.68 4.26 -6.69
CA ASP A 86 10.80 5.04 -7.14
C ASP A 86 12.07 4.63 -6.37
N SER A 87 13.16 4.36 -7.08
CA SER A 87 14.48 4.30 -6.43
C SER A 87 14.86 5.71 -6.02
N ILE A 88 15.24 5.90 -4.75
CA ILE A 88 15.83 7.17 -4.31
C ILE A 88 17.20 7.22 -4.97
N ALA A 89 17.31 7.88 -6.13
CA ALA A 89 18.61 8.33 -6.59
C ALA A 89 19.09 9.36 -5.56
N PRO A 90 20.24 9.17 -4.90
CA PRO A 90 20.83 10.27 -4.16
C PRO A 90 21.13 11.37 -5.19
N SER A 91 20.68 12.58 -4.86
CA SER A 91 21.01 13.80 -5.61
C SER A 91 22.52 14.02 -5.63
#